data_AF-A0A537RZ98-F1
#
_entry.id   AF-A0A537RZ98-F1
#
_cell.length_a   1.000
_cell.length_b   1.000
_cell.length_c   1.000
_cell.angle_alpha   90.00
_cell.angle_beta   90.00
_cell.angle_gamma   90.00
#
_symmetry.space_group_name_H-M   'P 1'
#
loop_
_entity.id
_entity.type
_entity.pdbx_description
1 polymer ?
#
loop_
_entity_poly.entity_id
_entity_poly.type
_entity_poly.pdbx_seq_one_letter_code
_entity_poly.pdbx_strand_id
1 'polypeptide(L)' 'MKTAALIVAAGRGTRASGALPKQYAHIGGVSVLTRTLGVFLDHPGIDLVQ' A
#
# COMPACT_ATOMS: atom_id res chain seq x y z
N MET A 1 -5.45 8.35 22.66
CA MET A 1 -6.18 8.45 21.39
C MET A 1 -5.64 7.36 20.48
N LYS A 2 -6.49 6.67 19.70
CA LYS A 2 -6.02 5.65 18.74
C LYS A 2 -5.97 6.23 17.32
N THR A 3 -4.94 5.87 16.57
CA THR A 3 -4.71 6.29 15.18
C THR A 3 -4.72 5.07 14.27
N ALA A 4 -5.56 5.08 13.23
CA ALA A 4 -5.62 4.02 12.24
C ALA A 4 -5.21 4.54 10.85
N ALA A 5 -4.48 3.72 10.09
CA ALA A 5 -4.22 3.93 8.67
C ALA A 5 -5.18 3.09 7.83
N LEU A 6 -5.99 3.74 7.00
CA LEU A 6 -6.85 3.09 6.01
C LEU A 6 -6.20 3.19 4.62
N ILE A 7 -5.79 2.05 4.05
CA ILE A 7 -5.08 1.97 2.77
C ILE A 7 -6.04 1.51 1.67
N VAL A 8 -6.60 2.47 0.93
CA VAL A 8 -7.53 2.19 -0.17
C VAL A 8 -6.83 1.66 -1.43
N ALA A 9 -6.72 0.34 -1.53
CA ALA A 9 -6.04 -0.35 -2.64
C ALA A 9 -6.99 -0.97 -3.70
N ALA A 10 -8.26 -0.55 -3.74
CA ALA A 10 -9.27 -1.09 -4.67
C ALA A 10 -9.17 -0.57 -6.12
N GLY A 11 -8.29 0.41 -6.37
CA GLY A 11 -8.16 1.02 -7.69
C GLY A 11 -7.61 0.07 -8.75
N ARG A 12 -8.11 0.17 -9.98
CA ARG A 12 -7.64 -0.63 -11.13
C ARG A 12 -6.34 -0.14 -11.78
N GLY A 13 -5.91 1.08 -11.49
CA GLY A 13 -4.66 1.62 -12.02
C GLY A 13 -4.59 1.79 -13.55
N THR A 14 -5.71 1.98 -14.25
CA THR A 14 -5.79 2.00 -15.73
C THR A 14 -4.90 3.06 -16.41
N ARG A 15 -4.59 4.16 -15.72
CA ARG A 15 -3.69 5.21 -16.22
C ARG A 15 -2.21 4.85 -16.12
N ALA A 16 -1.85 3.88 -15.29
CA ALA A 16 -0.47 3.56 -14.99
C ALA A 16 0.20 2.61 -15.99
N SER A 17 -0.51 2.21 -17.06
CA SER A 17 -0.07 1.25 -18.10
C SER A 17 0.60 -0.01 -17.54
N GLY A 18 -0.10 -1.14 -17.54
CA GLY A 18 0.47 -2.40 -17.05
C GLY A 18 -0.57 -3.52 -17.00
N ALA A 19 -0.08 -4.76 -16.99
CA ALA A 19 -0.93 -5.95 -16.95
C ALA A 19 -1.63 -6.16 -15.59
N LEU A 20 -1.10 -5.57 -14.52
CA LEU A 20 -1.63 -5.68 -13.16
C LEU A 20 -2.09 -4.31 -12.65
N PRO A 21 -3.10 -4.25 -11.76
CA PRO A 21 -3.38 -3.05 -10.99
C PRO A 21 -2.11 -2.52 -10.32
N LYS A 22 -1.87 -1.20 -10.42
CA LYS A 22 -0.57 -0.57 -10.11
C LYS A 22 -0.05 -0.87 -8.70
N GLN A 23 -0.94 -1.10 -7.74
CA GLN A 23 -0.59 -1.44 -6.36
C GLN A 23 0.12 -2.80 -6.24
N TYR A 24 -0.08 -3.71 -7.19
CA TYR A 24 0.57 -5.02 -7.24
C TYR A 24 1.80 -5.05 -8.17
N ALA A 25 2.07 -3.96 -8.89
CA ALA A 25 3.29 -3.84 -9.68
C ALA A 25 4.51 -3.90 -8.75
N HIS A 26 5.59 -4.54 -9.23
CA HIS A 26 6.82 -4.67 -8.48
C HIS A 26 7.80 -3.55 -8.85
N ILE A 27 8.40 -2.93 -7.85
CA ILE A 27 9.49 -1.97 -8.01
C ILE A 27 10.64 -2.42 -7.10
N GLY A 28 11.77 -2.78 -7.70
CA GLY A 28 12.91 -3.36 -6.96
C GLY A 28 12.55 -4.68 -6.28
N GLY A 29 11.78 -5.54 -6.95
CA GLY A 29 11.41 -6.87 -6.44
C GLY A 29 10.33 -6.89 -5.35
N VAL A 30 9.79 -5.74 -4.95
CA VAL A 30 8.73 -5.65 -3.92
C VAL A 30 7.50 -4.98 -4.52
N SER A 31 6.31 -5.52 -4.23
CA SER A 31 5.07 -4.89 -4.68
C SER A 31 4.90 -3.50 -4.04
N VAL A 32 4.32 -2.55 -4.79
CA VAL A 32 4.05 -1.20 -4.28
C VAL A 32 3.20 -1.24 -3.00
N LEU A 33 2.20 -2.12 -2.93
CA LEU A 33 1.35 -2.29 -1.75
C LEU A 33 2.14 -2.82 -0.55
N THR A 34 2.97 -3.85 -0.72
CA THR A 34 3.81 -4.39 0.36
C THR A 34 4.73 -3.33 0.93
N ARG A 35 5.38 -2.55 0.07
CA ARG A 35 6.24 -1.44 0.50
C ARG A 35 5.47 -0.40 1.31
N THR A 36 4.25 -0.06 0.89
CA THR A 36 3.37 0.89 1.59
C THR A 36 2.96 0.37 2.96
N LEU A 37 2.53 -0.90 3.05
CA LEU A 37 2.12 -1.53 4.30
C LEU A 37 3.25 -1.55 5.33
N GLY A 38 4.49 -1.87 4.92
CA GLY A 38 5.64 -1.85 5.82
C GLY A 38 5.84 -0.51 6.52
N VAL A 39 5.71 0.60 5.79
CA VAL A 39 5.86 1.95 6.37
C VAL A 39 4.87 2.22 7.50
N PHE A 40 3.60 1.81 7.34
CA PHE A 40 2.57 2.05 8.35
C PHE A 40 2.61 1.04 9.50
N LEU A 41 2.97 -0.21 9.22
CA LEU A 41 3.15 -1.24 10.24
C LEU A 41 4.33 -0.94 11.17
N ASP A 42 5.40 -0.32 10.65
CA ASP A 42 6.59 0.03 11.41
C ASP A 42 6.47 1.36 12.17
N HIS A 43 5.39 2.14 11.96
CA HIS A 43 5.27 3.48 12.53
C HIS A 43 4.70 3.44 13.97
N PRO A 44 5.44 3.92 14.99
CA PRO A 44 5.04 3.77 16.40
C PRO A 44 3.78 4.55 16.80
N GLY A 45 3.34 5.50 15.97
CA GLY A 45 2.11 6.26 16.17
C GLY A 45 0.87 5.71 15.44
N ILE A 46 0.97 4.55 14.77
CA ILE A 46 -0.15 3.87 14.11
C ILE A 46 -0.52 2.64 14.93
N ASP A 47 -1.77 2.56 15.39
CA ASP A 47 -2.26 1.45 16.21
C ASP A 47 -2.92 0.35 15.37
N LEU A 48 -3.33 0.66 14.13
CA LEU A 48 -4.07 -0.24 13.25
C LEU A 48 -3.82 0.11 11.77
N VAL A 49 -3.65 -0.92 10.93
CA VAL A 49 -3.61 -0.80 9.47
C VAL A 49 -4.77 -1.61 8.88
N GLN A 50 -5.56 -1.01 7.98
CA GLN A 50 -6.73 -1.59 7.34
C GLN A 50 -6.72 -1.40 5.82
#